data_AF-A0A963QAQ5-F1
#
_entry.id   AF-A0A963QAQ5-F1
#
_cell.length_a   1.000
_cell.length_b   1.000
_cell.length_c   1.000
_cell.angle_alpha   90.00
_cell.angle_beta   90.00
_cell.angle_gamma   90.00
#
_symmetry.space_group_name_H-M   'P 1'
#
loop_
_entity.id
_entity.type
_entity.pdbx_description
1 polymer ?
#
loop_
_entity_poly.entity_id
_entity_poly.type
_entity_poly.pdbx_seq_one_letter_code
_entity_poly.pdbx_strand_id
1 'polypeptide(L)'
;MAWVYLLVAGALEVVWAYTMKLSNGFTRPVPVVITLVAMIASFGLLSMAMRDLPLGTAYTVWTGIGAVGAFIVGVVFLGEHLSAGRVLAAALIVAGLVLMKWTSVE
;
A
#
# COMPACT_ATOMS: atom_id res chain seq x y z
N MET A 1 -13.18 -12.37 7.41
CA MET A 1 -13.43 -11.31 6.40
C MET A 1 -12.43 -10.16 6.47
N ALA A 2 -11.98 -9.75 7.67
CA ALA A 2 -11.00 -8.67 7.86
C ALA A 2 -9.76 -8.74 6.95
N TRP A 3 -9.15 -9.92 6.77
CA TRP A 3 -8.00 -10.09 5.89
C TRP A 3 -8.29 -9.79 4.41
N VAL A 4 -9.51 -10.08 3.93
CA VAL A 4 -9.91 -9.73 2.54
C VAL A 4 -10.03 -8.21 2.42
N TYR A 5 -10.70 -7.56 3.38
CA TYR A 5 -10.76 -6.10 3.43
C TYR A 5 -9.38 -5.48 3.47
N LEU A 6 -8.45 -6.05 4.24
CA LEU A 6 -7.08 -5.58 4.37
C LEU A 6 -6.29 -5.71 3.06
N LEU A 7 -6.40 -6.84 2.37
CA LEU A 7 -5.74 -7.06 1.08
C LEU A 7 -6.27 -6.09 0.01
N VAL A 8 -7.59 -5.90 -0.06
CA VAL A 8 -8.20 -4.96 -1.00
C VAL A 8 -7.86 -3.51 -0.63
N ALA A 9 -7.84 -3.17 0.66
CA ALA A 9 -7.40 -1.86 1.14
C ALA A 9 -5.97 -1.56 0.69
N GLY A 10 -5.04 -2.53 0.85
CA GLY A 10 -3.65 -2.39 0.43
C GLY A 10 -3.52 -2.28 -1.10
N ALA A 11 -4.30 -3.04 -1.87
CA ALA A 11 -4.30 -2.91 -3.33
C ALA A 11 -4.78 -1.52 -3.79
N LEU A 12 -5.84 -0.99 -3.16
CA LEU A 12 -6.30 0.38 -3.40
C LEU A 12 -5.27 1.42 -2.98
N GLU A 13 -4.44 1.11 -1.97
CA GLU A 13 -3.33 1.98 -1.56
C GLU A 13 -2.32 2.19 -2.69
N VAL A 14 -1.93 1.10 -3.34
CA VAL A 14 -1.05 1.13 -4.51
C VAL A 14 -1.68 1.95 -5.64
N VAL A 15 -2.98 1.77 -5.89
CA VAL A 15 -3.71 2.51 -6.93
C VAL A 15 -3.68 4.01 -6.65
N TRP A 16 -4.07 4.45 -5.44
CA TRP A 16 -4.13 5.88 -5.16
C TRP A 16 -2.74 6.50 -5.10
N ALA A 17 -1.72 5.79 -4.61
CA ALA A 17 -0.34 6.28 -4.61
C ALA A 17 0.18 6.51 -6.04
N TYR A 18 -0.08 5.56 -6.95
CA TYR A 18 0.28 5.68 -8.36
C TYR A 18 -0.46 6.84 -9.04
N THR A 19 -1.78 6.93 -8.89
CA THR A 19 -2.56 7.99 -9.52
C THR A 19 -2.26 9.36 -8.93
N MET A 20 -1.87 9.43 -7.65
CA MET A 20 -1.41 10.67 -7.02
C MET A 20 -0.14 11.16 -7.71
N LYS A 21 0.81 10.27 -8.04
CA LYS A 21 1.99 10.64 -8.83
C LYS A 21 1.60 11.11 -10.24
N LEU A 22 0.65 10.43 -10.90
CA LEU A 22 0.15 10.83 -12.23
C LEU A 22 -0.58 12.18 -12.22
N SER A 23 -1.10 12.61 -11.07
CA SER A 23 -1.82 13.89 -10.94
C SER A 23 -0.94 15.12 -11.15
N ASN A 24 0.40 14.95 -11.13
CA ASN A 24 1.37 16.03 -11.22
C ASN A 24 1.08 17.17 -10.22
N GLY A 25 1.09 16.83 -8.93
CA GLY A 25 0.80 17.80 -7.86
C GLY A 25 -0.67 18.25 -7.87
N PHE A 26 -1.60 17.34 -8.13
CA PHE A 26 -3.05 17.59 -8.19
C PHE A 26 -3.50 18.56 -9.31
N THR A 27 -2.69 18.75 -10.35
CA THR A 27 -3.03 19.60 -11.49
C THR A 27 -3.90 18.91 -12.55
N ARG A 28 -3.85 17.57 -12.64
CA ARG A 28 -4.62 16.79 -13.62
C ARG A 28 -5.89 16.21 -13.00
N PRO A 29 -7.10 16.60 -13.43
CA PRO A 29 -8.34 16.29 -12.72
C PRO A 29 -8.66 14.79 -12.66
N VAL A 30 -8.45 14.05 -13.75
CA VAL A 30 -8.80 12.62 -13.81
C VAL A 30 -7.98 11.80 -12.79
N PRO A 31 -6.63 11.87 -12.75
CA PRO A 31 -5.86 11.19 -11.70
C PRO A 31 -6.21 11.66 -10.28
N VAL A 32 -6.57 12.93 -10.07
CA VAL A 32 -7.00 13.43 -8.76
C VAL A 32 -8.28 12.73 -8.30
N VAL A 33 -9.30 12.64 -9.16
CA VAL A 33 -10.55 11.95 -8.80
C VAL A 33 -10.29 10.49 -8.46
N ILE A 34 -9.48 9.79 -9.28
CA ILE A 34 -9.13 8.39 -9.00
C ILE A 34 -8.40 8.27 -7.65
N THR A 35 -7.44 9.15 -7.39
CA THR A 35 -6.70 9.18 -6.12
C THR A 35 -7.64 9.32 -4.93
N LEU A 36 -8.55 10.30 -4.96
CA LEU A 36 -9.46 10.57 -3.85
C LEU A 36 -10.42 9.40 -3.61
N VAL A 37 -11.02 8.85 -4.67
CA VAL A 37 -11.96 7.73 -4.57
C VAL A 37 -11.27 6.48 -4.05
N ALA A 38 -10.11 6.11 -4.62
CA ALA A 38 -9.36 4.93 -4.18
C ALA A 38 -8.81 5.10 -2.75
N MET A 39 -8.39 6.31 -2.36
CA MET A 39 -7.93 6.62 -1.01
C MET A 39 -9.06 6.47 0.02
N ILE A 40 -10.23 7.05 -0.23
CA ILE A 40 -11.38 6.93 0.67
C ILE A 40 -11.82 5.46 0.79
N ALA A 41 -11.89 4.74 -0.33
CA ALA A 41 -12.24 3.32 -0.32
C ALA A 41 -11.19 2.47 0.43
N SER A 42 -9.90 2.76 0.24
CA SER A 42 -8.80 2.10 0.94
C SER A 42 -8.92 2.30 2.46
N PHE A 43 -9.10 3.54 2.92
CA PHE A 43 -9.28 3.83 4.35
C PHE A 43 -10.55 3.23 4.92
N GLY A 44 -11.66 3.22 4.16
CA GLY A 44 -12.89 2.57 4.58
C GLY A 44 -12.69 1.08 4.84
N LEU A 45 -12.04 0.37 3.91
CA LEU A 45 -11.76 -1.06 4.06
C LEU A 45 -10.74 -1.35 5.17
N LEU A 46 -9.72 -0.50 5.33
CA LEU A 46 -8.78 -0.61 6.45
C LEU A 46 -9.49 -0.46 7.79
N SER A 47 -10.39 0.53 7.90
CA SER A 47 -11.21 0.74 9.10
C SER A 47 -12.07 -0.49 9.41
N MET A 48 -12.65 -1.13 8.38
CA MET A 48 -13.40 -2.38 8.56
C MET A 48 -12.51 -3.54 9.00
N ALA A 49 -11.30 -3.66 8.46
CA ALA A 49 -10.35 -4.70 8.87
C ALA A 49 -9.89 -4.53 10.33
N MET A 50 -9.68 -3.28 10.77
CA MET A 50 -9.27 -2.93 12.14
C MET A 50 -10.34 -3.18 13.21
N ARG A 51 -11.59 -3.51 12.83
CA ARG A 51 -12.60 -3.94 13.80
C ARG A 51 -12.28 -5.30 14.40
N ASP A 52 -11.66 -6.18 13.62
CA ASP A 52 -11.32 -7.54 14.02
C ASP A 52 -9.81 -7.73 14.21
N LEU A 53 -8.97 -6.92 13.55
CA LEU A 53 -7.52 -7.03 13.62
C LEU A 53 -6.91 -5.93 14.49
N PRO A 54 -5.88 -6.25 15.31
CA PRO A 54 -5.12 -5.24 16.03
C PRO A 54 -4.53 -4.19 15.09
N LEU A 55 -4.53 -2.93 15.52
CA LEU A 55 -3.99 -1.80 14.73
C LEU A 55 -2.56 -2.06 14.25
N GLY A 56 -1.70 -2.60 15.12
CA GLY A 56 -0.30 -2.90 14.78
C GLY A 56 -0.18 -3.87 13.61
N THR A 57 -1.00 -4.92 13.59
CA THR A 57 -1.03 -5.91 12.50
C THR A 57 -1.64 -5.32 11.24
N ALA A 58 -2.83 -4.73 11.35
CA ALA A 58 -3.56 -4.21 10.19
C ALA A 58 -2.79 -3.08 9.49
N TYR A 59 -2.35 -2.07 10.24
CA TYR A 59 -1.68 -0.90 9.66
C TYR A 59 -0.34 -1.27 9.04
N THR A 60 0.44 -2.14 9.68
CA THR A 60 1.72 -2.60 9.15
C THR A 60 1.55 -3.40 7.86
N VAL A 61 0.60 -4.33 7.81
CA VAL A 61 0.36 -5.12 6.60
C VAL A 61 -0.16 -4.24 5.48
N TRP A 62 -1.09 -3.31 5.76
CA TRP A 62 -1.63 -2.35 4.79
C TRP A 62 -0.51 -1.50 4.17
N THR A 63 0.22 -0.75 5.01
CA THR A 63 1.36 0.08 4.56
C THR A 63 2.44 -0.74 3.86
N GLY A 64 2.64 -1.99 4.29
CA GLY A 64 3.56 -2.93 3.66
C GLY A 64 3.19 -3.28 2.23
N ILE A 65 1.91 -3.59 1.98
CA ILE A 65 1.36 -3.82 0.64
C ILE A 65 1.49 -2.54 -0.20
N GLY A 66 1.11 -1.38 0.37
CA GLY A 66 1.24 -0.08 -0.28
C GLY A 66 2.67 0.23 -0.70
N ALA A 67 3.64 0.06 0.20
CA ALA A 67 5.05 0.36 -0.05
C ALA A 67 5.66 -0.57 -1.13
N VAL A 68 5.47 -1.88 -1.01
CA VAL A 68 6.00 -2.85 -1.97
C VAL A 68 5.33 -2.70 -3.33
N GLY A 69 4.00 -2.55 -3.35
CA GLY A 69 3.25 -2.36 -4.59
C GLY A 69 3.58 -1.04 -5.28
N ALA A 70 3.69 0.07 -4.54
CA ALA A 70 4.11 1.36 -5.10
C ALA A 70 5.53 1.30 -5.67
N PHE A 71 6.45 0.59 -5.00
CA PHE A 71 7.80 0.36 -5.52
C PHE A 71 7.76 -0.41 -6.85
N ILE A 72 7.02 -1.53 -6.91
CA ILE A 72 6.86 -2.32 -8.15
C ILE A 72 6.25 -1.46 -9.25
N VAL A 73 5.20 -0.70 -8.96
CA VAL A 73 4.53 0.18 -9.93
C VAL A 73 5.46 1.29 -10.40
N GLY A 74 6.26 1.88 -9.51
CA GLY A 74 7.25 2.90 -9.87
C GLY A 74 8.29 2.37 -10.86
N VAL A 75 8.80 1.16 -10.64
CA VAL A 75 9.76 0.52 -11.54
C VAL A 75 9.11 0.17 -12.88
N VAL A 76 7.93 -0.48 -12.86
CA VAL A 76 7.30 -1.04 -14.07
C VAL A 76 6.62 0.03 -14.92
N PHE A 77 5.87 0.95 -14.32
CA PHE A 77 5.02 1.91 -15.05
C PHE A 77 5.60 3.32 -15.12
N LEU A 78 6.44 3.71 -14.15
CA LEU A 78 7.07 5.05 -14.14
C LEU A 78 8.52 5.03 -14.62
N GLY A 79 9.07 3.83 -14.93
CA GLY A 79 10.44 3.68 -15.41
C GLY A 79 11.48 4.08 -14.38
N GLU A 80 11.15 4.01 -13.09
CA GLU A 80 12.09 4.38 -12.03
C GLU A 80 13.28 3.41 -11.99
N HIS A 81 14.48 3.96 -11.77
CA HIS A 81 15.72 3.17 -11.80
C HIS A 81 15.73 2.08 -10.70
N LEU A 82 15.97 0.85 -11.12
CA LEU A 82 16.11 -0.31 -10.24
C LEU A 82 17.58 -0.47 -9.84
N SER A 83 17.96 0.06 -8.67
CA SER A 83 19.29 -0.16 -8.10
C SER A 83 19.29 -1.32 -7.10
N ALA A 84 20.45 -1.98 -6.93
CA ALA A 84 20.62 -3.05 -5.95
C ALA A 84 20.23 -2.61 -4.53
N GLY A 85 20.53 -1.36 -4.15
CA GLY A 85 20.14 -0.80 -2.85
C GLY A 85 18.63 -0.67 -2.67
N ARG A 86 17.88 -0.28 -3.71
CA ARG A 86 16.41 -0.21 -3.65
C ARG A 86 15.78 -1.60 -3.56
N VAL A 87 16.34 -2.57 -4.28
CA VAL A 87 15.90 -3.97 -4.20
C VAL A 87 16.14 -4.52 -2.79
N LEU A 88 17.31 -4.27 -2.20
CA LEU A 88 17.61 -4.66 -0.82
C LEU A 88 16.63 -4.02 0.18
N ALA A 89 16.36 -2.72 0.03
CA ALA A 89 15.41 -2.02 0.89
C ALA A 89 13.99 -2.63 0.79
N ALA A 90 13.51 -2.91 -0.42
CA ALA A 90 12.22 -3.57 -0.64
C ALA A 90 12.19 -4.98 0.00
N ALA A 91 13.27 -5.75 -0.12
CA ALA A 91 13.38 -7.06 0.51
C ALA A 91 13.35 -6.98 2.04
N LEU A 92 14.03 -5.99 2.64
CA LEU A 92 14.02 -5.75 4.09
C LEU A 92 12.63 -5.35 4.61
N ILE A 93 11.88 -4.53 3.84
CA ILE A 93 10.48 -4.21 4.16
C ILE A 93 9.66 -5.49 4.20
N VAL A 94 9.71 -6.30 3.14
CA VAL A 94 8.97 -7.59 3.08
C VAL A 94 9.35 -8.51 4.24
N ALA A 95 10.64 -8.63 4.54
CA ALA A 95 11.11 -9.43 5.66
C ALA A 95 10.56 -8.93 7.01
N GLY A 96 10.53 -7.61 7.23
CA GLY A 96 9.94 -6.99 8.42
C GLY A 96 8.44 -7.26 8.55
N LEU A 97 7.69 -7.20 7.44
CA LEU A 97 6.25 -7.53 7.42
C LEU A 97 5.98 -8.99 7.77
N VAL A 98 6.79 -9.91 7.21
CA VAL A 98 6.69 -11.34 7.51
C VAL A 98 7.00 -11.59 8.99
N LEU A 99 8.08 -10.98 9.51
CA LEU A 99 8.45 -11.10 10.91
C LEU A 99 7.32 -10.60 11.83
N MET A 100 6.76 -9.42 11.55
CA MET A 100 5.63 -8.85 12.30
C MET A 100 4.44 -9.80 12.37
N LYS A 101 4.07 -10.43 11.25
CA LYS A 101 2.98 -11.42 11.20
C LYS A 101 3.28 -12.66 12.05
N TRP A 102 4.53 -13.10 12.08
CA TRP A 102 4.94 -14.27 12.86
C TRP A 102 5.04 -13.97 14.36
N THR A 103 5.41 -12.75 14.73
CA THR A 103 5.56 -12.33 16.13
C THR A 103 4.29 -11.78 16.75
N SER A 104 3.29 -11.39 15.94
CA SER A 104 1.97 -11.03 16.45
C SER A 104 1.32 -12.27 17.05
N VAL A 105 1.37 -12.38 18.37
CA VAL A 105 0.59 -13.34 19.15
C VAL A 105 -0.87 -12.97 18.94
N GLU A 106 -1.65 -13.86 18.33
CA GLU A 106 -3.11 -13.74 18.22
C GLU A 106 -3.79 -13.75 19.59
#